data_AF-A0A1H4GVR9-F1
#
_entry.id   AF-A0A1H4GVR9-F1
#
_cell.length_a   1.000
_cell.length_b   1.000
_cell.length_c   1.000
_cell.angle_alpha   90.00
_cell.angle_beta   90.00
_cell.angle_gamma   90.00
#
_symmetry.space_group_name_H-M   'P 1'
#
loop_
_entity.id
_entity.type
_entity.pdbx_description
1 polymer ?
#
loop_
_entity_poly.entity_id
_entity_poly.type
_entity_poly.pdbx_seq_one_letter_code
_entity_poly.pdbx_strand_id
1 'polypeptide(L)'
;VSRSANVWRILCEIYVKLLIILIQHWIMLTGLWEIPQRSLTKGVQAIQEQASHLAACIAERRSLIKCLKQLAKLFASSTACRQNKRRKKPNNWMRLQQVREWRA
;
A
#
# COMPACT_ATOMS: atom_id res chain seq x y z
N VAL A 1 5.90 -1.06 42.19
CA VAL A 1 5.51 -0.60 40.84
C VAL A 1 4.95 -1.79 40.08
N SER A 2 3.63 -1.94 40.08
CA SER A 2 2.94 -3.17 39.68
C SER A 2 3.00 -3.40 38.16
N ARG A 3 3.50 -4.57 37.74
CA ARG A 3 3.57 -5.04 36.34
C ARG A 3 2.20 -5.46 35.76
N SER A 4 1.10 -4.91 36.26
CA SER A 4 -0.26 -5.17 35.74
C SER A 4 -0.71 -4.05 34.79
N ALA A 5 0.18 -3.60 33.89
CA ALA A 5 -0.25 -2.77 32.77
C ALA A 5 -1.30 -3.58 32.00
N ASN A 6 -2.55 -3.09 32.00
CA ASN A 6 -3.75 -3.78 31.52
C ASN A 6 -3.48 -4.65 30.29
N VAL A 7 -3.45 -5.99 30.49
CA VAL A 7 -3.25 -6.99 29.42
C VAL A 7 -4.24 -6.75 28.27
N TRP A 8 -5.45 -6.30 28.59
CA TRP A 8 -6.47 -5.88 27.64
C TRP A 8 -6.04 -4.76 26.68
N ARG A 9 -5.25 -3.79 27.16
CA ARG A 9 -4.73 -2.70 26.33
C ARG A 9 -3.67 -3.21 25.35
N ILE A 10 -2.80 -4.11 25.82
CA ILE A 10 -1.76 -4.74 24.97
C ILE A 10 -2.42 -5.57 23.86
N LEU A 11 -3.42 -6.38 24.21
CA LEU A 11 -4.18 -7.14 23.23
C LEU A 11 -4.85 -6.22 22.19
N CYS A 12 -5.52 -5.16 22.65
CA CYS A 12 -6.14 -4.19 21.76
C CYS A 12 -5.12 -3.56 20.80
N GLU A 13 -3.94 -3.17 21.28
CA GLU A 13 -2.88 -2.62 20.45
C GLU A 13 -2.40 -3.60 19.38
N ILE A 14 -2.26 -4.89 19.73
CA ILE A 14 -1.89 -5.95 18.78
C ILE A 14 -2.99 -6.10 17.72
N TYR A 15 -4.26 -6.18 18.13
CA TYR A 15 -5.38 -6.32 17.19
C TYR A 15 -5.50 -5.12 16.24
N VAL A 16 -5.31 -3.90 16.74
CA VAL A 16 -5.33 -2.70 15.90
C VAL A 16 -4.18 -2.73 14.89
N LYS A 17 -2.96 -3.10 15.31
CA LYS A 17 -1.83 -3.23 14.38
C LYS A 17 -2.07 -4.29 13.31
N LEU A 18 -2.66 -5.43 13.67
CA LEU A 18 -3.03 -6.48 12.73
C LEU A 18 -4.06 -5.98 11.71
N LEU A 19 -5.10 -5.28 12.17
CA LEU A 19 -6.11 -4.69 11.30
C LEU A 19 -5.51 -3.67 10.32
N ILE A 20 -4.61 -2.81 10.78
CA ILE A 20 -3.91 -1.83 9.92
C ILE A 20 -3.15 -2.54 8.80
N ILE A 21 -2.37 -3.58 9.14
CA ILE A 21 -1.60 -4.35 8.14
C ILE A 21 -2.52 -5.02 7.13
N LEU A 22 -3.64 -5.58 7.59
CA LEU A 22 -4.60 -6.29 6.76
C LEU A 22 -5.33 -5.34 5.79
N ILE A 23 -5.76 -4.18 6.26
CA ILE A 23 -6.35 -3.13 5.41
C ILE A 23 -5.33 -2.62 4.38
N GLN A 24 -4.10 -2.33 4.82
CA GLN A 24 -3.02 -1.89 3.94
C GLN A 24 -2.73 -2.92 2.85
N HIS A 25 -2.73 -4.21 3.20
CA HIS A 25 -2.55 -5.32 2.26
C HIS A 25 -3.67 -5.38 1.21
N TRP A 26 -4.94 -5.24 1.61
CA TRP A 26 -6.05 -5.22 0.66
C TRP A 26 -6.00 -4.05 -0.33
N ILE A 27 -5.66 -2.85 0.14
CA ILE A 27 -5.50 -1.67 -0.73
C ILE A 27 -4.37 -1.91 -1.74
N MET A 28 -3.27 -2.49 -1.28
CA MET A 28 -2.12 -2.82 -2.12
C MET A 28 -2.46 -3.87 -3.17
N LEU A 29 -3.21 -4.92 -2.80
CA LEU A 29 -3.63 -5.97 -3.71
C LEU A 29 -4.56 -5.44 -4.81
N THR A 30 -5.48 -4.55 -4.45
CA THR A 30 -6.49 -4.02 -5.38
C THR A 30 -5.97 -2.87 -6.26
N GLY A 31 -5.01 -2.07 -5.80
CA GLY A 31 -4.59 -0.86 -6.51
C GLY A 31 -3.16 -0.87 -7.06
N LEU A 32 -2.23 -1.59 -6.43
CA LEU A 32 -0.80 -1.49 -6.73
C LEU A 32 -0.24 -2.75 -7.41
N TRP A 33 -0.83 -3.91 -7.12
CA TRP A 33 -0.33 -5.21 -7.57
C TRP A 33 -0.26 -5.35 -9.10
N GLU A 34 -1.23 -4.78 -9.81
CA GLU A 34 -1.29 -4.84 -11.27
C GLU A 34 -0.20 -4.02 -11.98
N ILE A 35 0.50 -3.12 -11.26
CA ILE A 35 1.46 -2.20 -11.85
C ILE A 35 2.89 -2.65 -11.50
N PRO A 36 3.56 -3.45 -12.35
CA PRO A 36 4.82 -4.12 -12.02
C PRO A 36 6.00 -3.15 -11.84
N GLN A 37 5.86 -1.90 -12.28
CA GLN A 37 6.88 -0.85 -12.19
C GLN A 37 6.84 -0.11 -10.84
N ARG A 38 5.90 -0.45 -9.96
CA ARG A 38 5.67 0.25 -8.69
C ARG A 38 6.30 -0.47 -7.51
N SER A 39 6.85 0.31 -6.58
CA SER A 39 7.49 -0.20 -5.38
C SER A 39 6.43 -0.40 -4.31
N LEU A 40 6.25 -1.65 -3.90
CA LEU A 40 5.33 -2.04 -2.83
C LEU A 40 5.58 -1.24 -1.55
N THR A 41 6.84 -1.06 -1.16
CA THR A 41 7.25 -0.28 0.01
C THR A 41 6.89 1.21 -0.07
N LYS A 42 7.03 1.83 -1.25
CA LYS A 42 6.65 3.24 -1.44
C LYS A 42 5.13 3.41 -1.53
N GLY A 43 4.43 2.41 -2.08
CA GLY A 43 2.97 2.36 -2.06
C GLY A 43 2.43 2.29 -0.63
N VAL A 44 3.06 1.48 0.22
CA VAL A 44 2.74 1.44 1.66
C VAL A 44 2.95 2.81 2.33
N GLN A 45 4.06 3.50 2.05
CA GLN A 45 4.29 4.85 2.57
C GLN A 45 3.20 5.83 2.12
N ALA A 46 2.81 5.79 0.84
CA ALA A 46 1.71 6.62 0.33
C ALA A 46 0.36 6.30 0.99
N ILE A 47 0.08 5.03 1.34
CA ILE A 47 -1.13 4.66 2.11
C ILE A 47 -1.06 5.25 3.51
N GLN A 48 0.10 5.18 4.17
CA GLN A 48 0.30 5.72 5.52
C GLN A 48 0.13 7.24 5.56
N GLU A 49 0.63 7.96 4.54
CA GLU A 49 0.42 9.41 4.39
C GLU A 49 -1.06 9.79 4.27
N GLN A 50 -1.88 8.90 3.68
CA GLN A 50 -3.32 9.09 3.52
C GLN A 50 -4.16 8.43 4.63
N ALA A 51 -3.52 7.86 5.67
CA ALA A 51 -4.21 7.09 6.70
C ALA A 51 -5.24 7.90 7.49
N SER A 52 -4.95 9.18 7.76
CA SER A 52 -5.88 10.10 8.44
C SER A 52 -7.14 10.34 7.61
N HIS A 53 -6.98 10.56 6.30
CA HIS A 53 -8.09 10.75 5.37
C HIS A 53 -8.92 9.47 5.19
N LEU A 54 -8.26 8.31 5.13
CA LEU A 54 -8.92 7.00 5.13
C LEU A 54 -9.76 6.79 6.40
N ALA A 55 -9.20 7.12 7.57
CA ALA A 55 -9.92 7.01 8.85
C ALA A 55 -11.15 7.93 8.90
N ALA A 56 -11.03 9.17 8.38
CA ALA A 56 -12.17 10.09 8.30
C ALA A 56 -13.28 9.59 7.36
N CYS A 57 -12.92 8.90 6.29
CA CYS A 57 -13.88 8.40 5.29
C CYS A 57 -14.55 7.08 5.68
N ILE A 58 -14.08 6.39 6.73
CA ILE A 58 -14.50 5.01 7.03
C ILE A 58 -15.97 4.89 7.45
N ALA A 59 -16.53 5.94 8.04
CA ALA A 59 -17.91 5.98 8.51
C ALA A 59 -18.95 6.03 7.37
N GLU A 60 -18.54 6.50 6.18
CA GLU A 60 -19.45 6.65 5.04
C GLU A 60 -18.94 5.90 3.80
N ARG A 61 -19.73 4.91 3.36
CA ARG A 61 -19.37 4.04 2.22
C ARG A 61 -18.99 4.81 0.95
N ARG A 62 -19.74 5.87 0.60
CA ARG A 62 -19.49 6.65 -0.62
C ARG A 62 -18.16 7.39 -0.56
N SER A 63 -17.86 7.98 0.59
CA SER A 63 -16.62 8.70 0.85
C SER A 63 -15.42 7.75 0.88
N LEU A 64 -15.57 6.57 1.48
CA LEU A 64 -14.53 5.52 1.43
C LEU A 64 -14.22 5.08 0.00
N ILE A 65 -15.24 4.80 -0.82
CA ILE A 65 -15.04 4.41 -2.23
C ILE A 65 -14.32 5.52 -3.00
N LYS A 66 -14.68 6.79 -2.78
CA LYS A 66 -14.01 7.92 -3.42
C LYS A 66 -12.54 8.00 -3.00
N CYS A 67 -12.24 7.86 -1.71
CA CYS A 67 -10.88 7.87 -1.18
C CYS A 67 -10.04 6.73 -1.76
N LEU A 68 -10.57 5.50 -1.82
CA LEU A 68 -9.89 4.36 -2.43
C LEU A 68 -9.62 4.56 -3.92
N LYS A 69 -10.57 5.15 -4.67
CA LYS A 69 -10.37 5.49 -6.08
C LYS A 69 -9.29 6.58 -6.26
N GLN A 70 -9.21 7.55 -5.36
CA GLN A 70 -8.16 8.57 -5.37
C GLN A 70 -6.80 7.93 -5.11
N LEU A 71 -6.68 7.04 -4.12
CA LEU A 71 -5.47 6.27 -3.86
C LEU A 71 -5.03 5.44 -5.06
N ALA A 72 -5.96 4.72 -5.70
CA ALA A 72 -5.66 3.96 -6.92
C ALA A 72 -5.14 4.87 -8.05
N LYS A 73 -5.74 6.05 -8.23
CA LYS A 73 -5.25 7.05 -9.19
C LYS A 73 -3.84 7.56 -8.83
N LEU A 74 -3.56 7.79 -7.55
CA LEU A 74 -2.23 8.20 -7.08
C LEU A 74 -1.17 7.12 -7.34
N PHE A 75 -1.52 5.83 -7.19
CA PHE A 75 -0.61 4.74 -7.53
C PHE A 75 -0.32 4.68 -9.04
N ALA A 76 -1.36 4.90 -9.86
CA ALA A 76 -1.22 4.92 -11.31
C ALA A 76 -0.41 6.13 -11.80
N SER A 77 -0.67 7.32 -11.28
CA SER A 77 -0.08 8.57 -11.77
C SER A 77 1.25 8.95 -11.12
N SER A 78 1.47 8.64 -9.83
CA SER A 78 2.59 9.21 -9.11
C SER A 78 3.93 8.68 -9.61
N THR A 79 4.90 9.57 -9.82
CA THR A 79 6.31 9.19 -9.95
C THR A 79 6.88 8.69 -8.61
N ALA A 80 6.28 9.08 -7.49
CA ALA A 80 6.70 8.73 -6.13
C ALA A 80 6.74 7.21 -5.90
N CYS A 81 5.71 6.47 -6.31
CA CYS A 81 5.66 5.01 -6.13
C CYS A 81 6.49 4.23 -7.17
N ARG A 82 7.22 4.89 -8.08
CA ARG A 82 8.01 4.20 -9.12
C ARG A 82 9.24 3.53 -8.52
N GLN A 83 9.51 2.30 -8.95
CA GLN A 83 10.79 1.66 -8.66
C GLN A 83 11.92 2.36 -9.41
N ASN A 84 13.05 2.56 -8.75
CA ASN A 84 14.22 3.14 -9.38
C ASN A 84 14.74 2.18 -10.47
N LYS A 85 14.97 2.73 -11.67
CA LYS A 85 15.58 2.01 -12.78
C LYS A 85 17.04 1.69 -12.41
N ARG A 86 17.45 0.44 -12.60
CA ARG A 86 18.84 0.00 -12.33
C ARG A 86 19.45 -0.50 -13.64
N ARG A 87 20.59 0.09 -14.04
CA ARG A 87 21.29 -0.27 -15.28
C ARG A 87 22.14 -1.54 -15.15
N LYS A 88 22.84 -1.74 -14.03
CA LYS A 88 23.80 -2.85 -13.83
C LYS A 88 23.15 -4.21 -13.52
N LYS A 89 22.02 -4.20 -12.80
CA LYS A 89 21.19 -5.38 -12.53
C LYS A 89 19.72 -4.99 -12.70
N PRO A 90 19.10 -5.25 -13.86
CA PRO A 90 17.73 -4.84 -14.13
C PRO A 90 16.76 -5.54 -13.18
N ASN A 91 15.72 -4.81 -12.76
CA ASN A 91 14.68 -5.35 -11.89
C ASN A 91 13.87 -6.44 -12.62
N ASN A 92 13.23 -7.35 -11.89
CA ASN A 92 12.46 -8.45 -12.47
C ASN A 92 11.38 -7.96 -13.47
N TRP A 93 10.69 -6.87 -13.18
CA TRP A 93 9.71 -6.31 -14.11
C TRP A 93 10.33 -5.82 -15.43
N MET A 94 11.57 -5.30 -15.40
CA MET A 94 12.27 -4.86 -16.61
C MET A 94 12.62 -6.05 -17.49
N ARG A 95 13.05 -7.16 -16.87
CA ARG A 95 13.31 -8.41 -17.60
C ARG A 95 12.03 -8.96 -18.23
N LEU A 96 10.92 -8.97 -17.48
CA LEU A 96 9.63 -9.42 -17.99
C LEU A 96 9.14 -8.54 -19.15
N GLN A 97 9.31 -7.22 -19.05
CA GLN A 97 8.98 -6.30 -20.13
C GLN A 97 9.85 -6.55 -21.36
N GLN A 98 11.16 -6.71 -21.18
CA GLN A 98 12.08 -7.01 -22.27
C GLN A 98 11.73 -8.33 -22.96
N VAL A 99 11.43 -9.40 -22.22
CA VAL A 99 10.99 -10.69 -22.80
C VAL A 99 9.67 -10.52 -23.57
N ARG A 100 8.75 -9.68 -23.09
CA ARG A 100 7.49 -9.40 -23.77
C ARG A 100 7.70 -8.65 -25.09
N GLU A 101 8.61 -7.67 -25.10
CA GLU A 101 9.00 -6.91 -26.31
C GLU A 101 9.68 -7.81 -27.35
N TRP A 102 10.48 -8.80 -26.92
CA TRP A 102 11.12 -9.76 -27.83
C TRP A 102 10.16 -10.78 -28.47
N ARG A 103 8.97 -10.98 -27.92
CA ARG A 103 7.97 -11.96 -28.43
C ARG A 103 6.89 -11.33 -29.32
N ALA A 104 6.89 -10.00 -29.46
CA ALA A 104 5.95 -9.23 -30.28
C ALA A 104 6.59 -8.85 -31.61
#